data_AF-A0A956BGV1-F1
#
_entry.id   AF-A0A956BGV1-F1
#
_cell.length_a   1.000
_cell.length_b   1.000
_cell.length_c   1.000
_cell.angle_alpha   90.00
_cell.angle_beta   90.00
_cell.angle_gamma   90.00
#
_symmetry.space_group_name_H-M   'P 1'
#
loop_
_entity.id
_entity.type
_entity.pdbx_description
1 polymer ?
#
loop_
_entity_poly.entity_id
_entity_poly.type
_entity_poly.pdbx_seq_one_letter_code
_entity_poly.pdbx_strand_id
1 'polypeptide(L)'
;MNEPHWDVIIIGSGFGGSVSALRLAEKGYRVLVLEKGRRFAPGDFPKTNWNLKRWFWLPALGWRGLFKMTFFKHVTVLSGVGVGGGSLVYANTLPVPKDGFFAADSWAHLADWKAELAPHYDTAKRMLGATRNPRT
;
A
#
# COMPACT_ATOMS: atom_id res chain seq x y z
N MET A 1 18.89 -19.86 -24.08
CA MET A 1 17.76 -18.96 -23.77
C MET A 1 18.32 -17.81 -22.94
N ASN A 2 18.07 -16.55 -23.32
CA ASN A 2 18.50 -15.43 -22.47
C ASN A 2 17.63 -15.42 -21.21
N GLU A 3 18.27 -15.41 -20.05
CA GLU A 3 17.58 -15.29 -18.77
C GLU A 3 16.87 -13.92 -18.69
N PRO A 4 15.66 -13.86 -18.11
CA PRO A 4 14.98 -12.60 -17.92
C PRO A 4 15.75 -11.70 -16.93
N HIS A 5 16.34 -10.63 -17.45
CA HIS A 5 17.05 -9.61 -16.67
C HIS A 5 16.08 -8.53 -16.13
N TRP A 6 16.35 -8.00 -14.94
CA TRP A 6 15.62 -6.87 -14.36
C TRP A 6 16.60 -5.89 -13.75
N ASP A 7 16.36 -4.59 -13.90
CA ASP A 7 17.24 -3.56 -13.35
C ASP A 7 16.92 -3.30 -11.88
N VAL A 8 15.63 -3.42 -11.50
CA VAL A 8 15.18 -3.23 -10.13
C VAL A 8 14.14 -4.29 -9.76
N ILE A 9 14.27 -4.84 -8.55
CA ILE A 9 13.29 -5.75 -7.95
C ILE A 9 12.67 -5.07 -6.73
N ILE A 10 11.34 -5.00 -6.71
CA ILE A 10 10.55 -4.44 -5.62
C ILE A 10 9.81 -5.56 -4.91
N ILE A 11 10.00 -5.67 -3.60
CA ILE A 11 9.34 -6.67 -2.76
C ILE A 11 8.12 -6.04 -2.09
N GLY A 12 6.95 -6.48 -2.49
CA GLY A 12 5.65 -6.00 -2.01
C GLY A 12 5.05 -4.96 -2.94
N SER A 13 3.75 -5.12 -3.21
CA SER A 13 2.98 -4.27 -4.13
C SER A 13 2.06 -3.25 -3.41
N GLY A 14 2.40 -2.89 -2.17
CA GLY A 14 1.68 -1.87 -1.40
C GLY A 14 1.86 -0.46 -1.97
N PHE A 15 1.46 0.58 -1.22
CA PHE A 15 1.60 1.98 -1.64
C PHE A 15 3.04 2.33 -2.02
N GLY A 16 4.02 2.12 -1.12
CA GLY A 16 5.42 2.42 -1.39
C GLY A 16 5.96 1.63 -2.59
N GLY A 17 5.71 0.32 -2.64
CA GLY A 17 6.16 -0.53 -3.75
C GLY A 17 5.58 -0.13 -5.10
N SER A 18 4.29 0.19 -5.16
CA SER A 18 3.62 0.62 -6.39
C SER A 18 4.08 2.00 -6.86
N VAL A 19 4.29 2.95 -5.94
CA VAL A 19 4.84 4.27 -6.30
C VAL A 19 6.27 4.12 -6.81
N SER A 20 7.13 3.39 -6.11
CA SER A 20 8.50 3.13 -6.56
C SER A 20 8.52 2.45 -7.92
N ALA A 21 7.68 1.44 -8.13
CA ALA A 21 7.58 0.72 -9.40
C ALA A 21 7.21 1.67 -10.55
N LEU A 22 6.19 2.50 -10.35
CA LEU A 22 5.77 3.48 -11.35
C LEU A 22 6.89 4.45 -11.69
N ARG A 23 7.50 5.09 -10.68
CA ARG A 23 8.53 6.12 -10.90
C ARG A 23 9.79 5.58 -11.54
N LEU A 24 10.17 4.33 -11.24
CA LEU A 24 11.30 3.67 -11.88
C LEU A 24 10.96 3.23 -13.31
N ALA A 25 9.77 2.69 -13.55
CA ALA A 25 9.32 2.33 -14.89
C ALA A 25 9.21 3.57 -15.81
N GLU A 26 8.71 4.71 -15.30
CA GLU A 26 8.67 5.98 -16.04
C GLU A 26 10.07 6.48 -16.45
N LYS A 27 11.12 6.10 -15.71
CA LYS A 27 12.52 6.39 -16.06
C LYS A 27 13.15 5.36 -17.02
N GLY A 28 12.38 4.37 -17.48
CA GLY A 28 12.82 3.36 -18.44
C GLY A 28 13.45 2.11 -17.83
N TYR A 29 13.45 1.97 -16.50
CA TYR A 29 13.98 0.76 -15.85
C TYR A 29 13.05 -0.44 -16.05
N ARG A 30 13.63 -1.63 -16.22
CA ARG A 30 12.93 -2.92 -16.18
C ARG A 30 12.69 -3.30 -14.72
N VAL A 31 11.46 -3.08 -14.25
CA VAL A 31 11.09 -3.31 -12.85
C VAL A 31 10.31 -4.62 -12.68
N LEU A 32 10.78 -5.48 -11.78
CA LEU A 32 10.03 -6.64 -11.30
C LEU A 32 9.39 -6.32 -9.95
N VAL A 33 8.08 -6.54 -9.82
CA VAL A 33 7.37 -6.45 -8.53
C VAL A 33 6.98 -7.85 -8.07
N LEU A 34 7.41 -8.23 -6.87
CA LEU A 34 7.07 -9.51 -6.26
C LEU A 34 6.06 -9.30 -5.14
N GLU A 35 4.93 -9.97 -5.22
CA GLU A 35 3.86 -9.92 -4.22
C GLU A 35 3.54 -11.33 -3.74
N LYS A 36 3.41 -11.51 -2.42
CA LYS A 36 3.14 -12.82 -1.82
C LYS A 36 1.68 -13.26 -2.02
N GLY A 37 0.76 -12.30 -2.10
CA GLY A 37 -0.65 -12.54 -2.31
C GLY A 37 -1.04 -12.58 -3.78
N ARG A 38 -2.28 -12.95 -4.06
CA ARG A 38 -2.85 -12.98 -5.41
C ARG A 38 -3.27 -11.58 -5.87
N ARG A 39 -3.55 -11.46 -7.17
CA ARG A 39 -4.35 -10.35 -7.70
C ARG A 39 -5.83 -10.59 -7.41
N PHE A 40 -6.55 -9.55 -7.01
CA PHE A 40 -7.99 -9.58 -6.78
C PHE A 40 -8.69 -8.77 -7.88
N ALA A 41 -9.60 -9.40 -8.61
CA ALA A 41 -10.53 -8.76 -9.52
C ALA A 41 -11.81 -8.33 -8.77
N PRO A 42 -12.66 -7.45 -9.33
CA PRO A 42 -13.87 -6.98 -8.66
C PRO A 42 -14.79 -8.07 -8.12
N GLY A 43 -14.87 -9.24 -8.78
CA GLY A 43 -15.67 -10.39 -8.31
C GLY A 43 -14.99 -11.27 -7.25
N ASP A 44 -13.70 -11.09 -6.99
CA ASP A 44 -12.95 -11.90 -6.03
C ASP A 44 -13.14 -11.44 -4.59
N PHE A 45 -13.52 -10.17 -4.40
CA PHE A 45 -13.68 -9.61 -3.08
C PHE A 45 -14.84 -10.29 -2.35
N PRO A 46 -14.61 -10.73 -1.09
CA PRO A 46 -15.66 -11.32 -0.29
C PRO A 46 -16.77 -10.28 -0.04
N LYS A 47 -18.01 -10.64 -0.38
CA LYS A 47 -19.19 -9.78 -0.16
C LYS A 47 -19.46 -9.53 1.33
N THR A 48 -19.00 -10.43 2.20
CA THR A 48 -19.14 -10.35 3.65
C THR A 48 -17.90 -10.91 4.34
N ASN A 49 -17.63 -10.43 5.54
CA ASN A 49 -16.49 -10.89 6.35
C ASN A 49 -16.74 -12.28 6.98
N TRP A 50 -17.97 -12.80 6.86
CA TRP A 50 -18.34 -14.14 7.34
C TRP A 50 -17.74 -15.26 6.49
N ASN A 51 -17.33 -14.97 5.26
CA ASN A 51 -16.56 -15.92 4.46
C ASN A 51 -15.09 -15.92 4.90
N LEU A 52 -14.82 -16.50 6.07
CA LEU A 52 -13.53 -16.46 6.74
C LEU A 52 -12.37 -16.94 5.84
N LYS A 53 -12.59 -17.99 5.04
CA LYS A 53 -11.58 -18.54 4.12
C LYS A 53 -11.18 -17.57 3.01
N ARG A 54 -12.11 -16.74 2.53
CA ARG A 54 -11.86 -15.69 1.52
C ARG A 54 -11.46 -14.37 2.15
N TRP A 55 -11.79 -14.14 3.42
CA TRP A 55 -11.41 -12.93 4.15
C TRP A 55 -10.00 -13.01 4.71
N PHE A 56 -9.68 -14.05 5.47
CA PHE A 56 -8.42 -14.17 6.21
C PHE A 56 -7.29 -14.81 5.41
N TRP A 57 -6.09 -14.27 5.58
CA TRP A 57 -4.82 -14.85 5.14
C TRP A 57 -4.25 -15.76 6.25
N LEU A 58 -4.56 -17.06 6.17
CA LEU A 58 -4.02 -18.12 7.02
C LEU A 58 -3.56 -19.29 6.11
N PRO A 59 -2.40 -19.15 5.44
CA PRO A 59 -1.97 -20.08 4.40
C PRO A 59 -1.74 -21.50 4.90
N ALA A 60 -1.40 -21.68 6.19
CA ALA A 60 -1.29 -22.99 6.82
C ALA A 60 -2.62 -23.77 6.83
N LEU A 61 -3.76 -23.07 6.80
CA LEU A 61 -5.11 -23.66 6.69
C LEU A 61 -5.63 -23.66 5.24
N GLY A 62 -4.80 -23.26 4.27
CA GLY A 62 -5.20 -23.04 2.89
C GLY A 62 -6.10 -21.82 2.67
N TRP A 63 -6.21 -20.93 3.67
CA TRP A 63 -7.01 -19.70 3.57
C TRP A 63 -6.12 -18.59 3.02
N ARG A 64 -6.47 -18.09 1.84
CA ARG A 64 -5.66 -17.12 1.08
C ARG A 64 -6.46 -15.84 0.79
N GLY A 65 -7.19 -15.38 1.81
CA GLY A 65 -7.91 -14.11 1.78
C GLY A 65 -6.98 -12.90 1.82
N LEU A 66 -7.56 -11.71 1.67
CA LEU A 66 -6.81 -10.46 1.56
C LEU A 66 -6.41 -9.84 2.91
N PHE A 67 -6.99 -10.28 4.02
CA PHE A 67 -6.81 -9.66 5.34
C PHE A 67 -5.94 -10.53 6.26
N LYS A 68 -4.81 -9.99 6.73
CA LYS A 68 -3.91 -10.66 7.66
C LYS A 68 -3.87 -9.94 9.01
N MET A 69 -4.08 -10.72 10.07
CA MET A 69 -3.81 -10.30 11.45
C MET A 69 -2.52 -10.93 11.93
N THR A 70 -1.60 -10.12 12.45
CA THR A 70 -0.39 -10.62 13.12
C THR A 70 -0.47 -10.22 14.59
N PHE A 71 -0.59 -11.23 15.46
CA PHE A 71 -0.72 -11.04 16.90
C PHE A 71 0.65 -11.00 17.57
N PHE A 72 0.90 -9.94 18.31
CA PHE A 72 2.04 -9.79 19.23
C PHE A 72 1.52 -9.64 20.66
N LYS A 73 2.41 -9.71 21.65
CA LYS A 73 2.05 -9.67 23.08
C LYS A 73 1.18 -8.46 23.47
N HIS A 74 1.40 -7.30 22.87
CA HIS A 74 0.73 -6.04 23.23
C HIS A 74 0.04 -5.33 22.06
N VAL A 75 0.22 -5.84 20.83
CA VAL A 75 -0.29 -5.18 19.63
C VAL A 75 -0.75 -6.23 18.63
N THR A 76 -1.82 -5.93 17.92
CA THR A 76 -2.24 -6.69 16.75
C THR A 76 -2.05 -5.82 15.52
N VAL A 77 -1.26 -6.30 14.57
CA VAL A 77 -1.00 -5.59 13.31
C VAL A 77 -1.94 -6.12 12.24
N LEU A 78 -2.75 -5.23 11.69
CA LEU A 78 -3.66 -5.51 10.58
C LEU A 78 -2.97 -5.13 9.26
N SER A 79 -2.99 -6.02 8.27
CA SER A 79 -2.33 -5.80 6.99
C SER A 79 -3.08 -6.46 5.84
N GLY A 80 -2.95 -5.88 4.65
CA GLY A 80 -3.46 -6.45 3.40
C GLY A 80 -2.45 -7.41 2.76
N VAL A 81 -2.94 -8.45 2.10
CA VAL A 81 -2.13 -9.41 1.33
C VAL A 81 -2.72 -9.59 -0.05
N GLY A 82 -1.92 -9.31 -1.09
CA GLY A 82 -2.38 -9.29 -2.47
C GLY A 82 -1.81 -8.11 -3.25
N VAL A 83 -2.02 -8.12 -4.57
CA VAL A 83 -1.59 -7.02 -5.44
C VAL A 83 -2.31 -5.73 -5.01
N GLY A 84 -1.55 -4.76 -4.49
CA GLY A 84 -2.05 -3.53 -3.85
C GLY A 84 -1.77 -3.45 -2.34
N GLY A 85 -1.50 -4.60 -1.69
CA GLY A 85 -1.16 -4.67 -0.28
C GLY A 85 -2.22 -4.05 0.64
N GLY A 86 -1.81 -3.12 1.49
CA GLY A 86 -2.70 -2.43 2.44
C GLY A 86 -3.86 -1.67 1.79
N SER A 87 -3.74 -1.26 0.52
CA SER A 87 -4.83 -0.57 -0.18
C SER A 87 -6.06 -1.46 -0.41
N LEU A 88 -5.93 -2.79 -0.28
CA LEU A 88 -7.05 -3.72 -0.39
C LEU A 88 -7.95 -3.72 0.86
N VAL A 89 -7.46 -3.20 2.00
CA VAL A 89 -8.12 -3.30 3.32
C VAL A 89 -8.28 -1.97 4.05
N TYR A 90 -7.66 -0.90 3.55
CA TYR A 90 -7.72 0.42 4.18
C TYR A 90 -9.08 1.11 3.98
N ALA A 91 -9.32 2.15 4.77
CA ALA A 91 -10.59 2.86 4.81
C ALA A 91 -10.76 3.94 3.72
N ASN A 92 -9.88 4.03 2.73
CA ASN A 92 -9.90 5.07 1.67
C ASN A 92 -9.89 6.52 2.19
N THR A 93 -9.35 6.76 3.38
CA THR A 93 -9.16 8.12 3.92
C THR A 93 -7.76 8.63 3.61
N LEU A 94 -7.66 9.88 3.13
CA LEU A 94 -6.41 10.48 2.65
C LEU A 94 -6.12 11.83 3.34
N PRO A 95 -6.03 11.87 4.69
CA PRO A 95 -5.69 13.10 5.39
C PRO A 95 -4.24 13.51 5.12
N VAL A 96 -4.02 14.82 4.99
CA VAL A 96 -2.67 15.38 5.08
C VAL A 96 -2.35 15.58 6.56
N PRO A 97 -1.15 15.22 7.05
CA PRO A 97 -0.75 15.46 8.43
C PRO A 97 -0.85 16.93 8.84
N LYS A 98 -1.01 17.18 10.14
CA LYS A 98 -0.95 18.54 10.71
C LYS A 98 0.50 19.01 10.83
N ASP A 99 0.69 20.32 11.02
CA ASP A 99 2.00 20.97 11.09
C ASP A 99 2.97 20.34 12.11
N GLY A 100 2.46 19.85 13.24
CA GLY A 100 3.29 19.16 14.24
C GLY A 100 3.98 17.88 13.72
N PHE A 101 3.45 17.22 12.69
CA PHE A 101 4.13 16.09 12.05
C PHE A 101 5.37 16.57 11.29
N PHE A 102 5.24 17.61 10.46
CA PHE A 102 6.34 18.14 9.65
C PHE A 102 7.43 18.80 10.51
N ALA A 103 7.03 19.43 11.62
CA ALA A 103 7.93 20.11 12.55
C ALA A 103 8.44 19.21 13.69
N ALA A 104 8.21 17.89 13.65
CA ALA A 104 8.64 17.01 14.73
C ALA A 104 10.18 16.97 14.86
N ASP A 105 10.69 17.15 16.07
CA ASP A 105 12.13 17.24 16.37
C ASP A 105 12.94 16.04 15.84
N SER A 106 12.30 14.86 15.79
CA SER A 106 12.91 13.62 15.31
C SER A 106 13.39 13.67 13.87
N TRP A 107 12.91 14.61 13.03
CA TRP A 107 13.28 14.67 11.63
C TRP A 107 13.23 16.06 10.97
N ALA A 108 12.62 17.07 11.60
CA ALA A 108 12.48 18.41 11.01
C ALA A 108 13.82 19.11 10.70
N HIS A 109 14.90 18.69 11.34
CA HIS A 109 16.25 19.21 11.08
C HIS A 109 16.85 18.75 9.74
N LEU A 110 16.23 17.76 9.07
CA LEU A 110 16.73 17.21 7.80
C LEU A 110 16.31 18.05 6.60
N ALA A 111 15.11 18.64 6.62
CA ALA A 111 14.56 19.45 5.55
C ALA A 111 13.30 20.21 6.00
N ASP A 112 12.88 21.22 5.24
CA ASP A 112 11.51 21.74 5.33
C ASP A 112 10.53 20.75 4.69
N TRP A 113 10.14 19.74 5.48
CA TRP A 113 9.30 18.65 4.99
C TRP A 113 7.93 19.09 4.51
N LYS A 114 7.38 20.18 5.05
CA LYS A 114 6.07 20.67 4.62
C LYS A 114 6.17 21.23 3.20
N ALA A 115 7.19 22.03 2.93
CA ALA A 115 7.45 22.55 1.59
C ALA A 115 7.84 21.43 0.61
N GLU A 116 8.74 20.53 1.01
CA GLU A 116 9.27 19.47 0.15
C GLU A 116 8.19 18.44 -0.24
N LEU A 117 7.33 18.04 0.70
CA LEU A 117 6.31 17.01 0.47
C LEU A 117 5.01 17.56 -0.14
N ALA A 118 4.76 18.88 -0.08
CA ALA A 118 3.54 19.51 -0.62
C ALA A 118 3.21 19.07 -2.06
N PRO A 119 4.10 19.19 -3.07
CA PRO A 119 3.80 18.77 -4.44
C PRO A 119 3.54 17.27 -4.57
N HIS A 120 4.12 16.46 -3.68
CA HIS A 120 3.90 15.01 -3.65
C HIS A 120 2.52 14.65 -3.08
N TYR A 121 2.05 15.37 -2.07
CA TYR A 121 0.66 15.22 -1.58
C TYR A 121 -0.36 15.57 -2.67
N ASP A 122 -0.14 16.64 -3.42
CA ASP A 122 -1.04 17.03 -4.51
C ASP A 122 -1.07 15.98 -5.63
N THR A 123 0.10 15.48 -6.00
CA THR A 123 0.23 14.39 -6.99
C THR A 123 -0.50 13.13 -6.50
N ALA A 124 -0.28 12.72 -5.25
CA ALA A 124 -0.91 11.54 -4.68
C ALA A 124 -2.44 11.68 -4.63
N LYS A 125 -2.97 12.82 -4.18
CA LYS A 125 -4.42 13.08 -4.17
C LYS A 125 -5.03 12.95 -5.55
N ARG A 126 -4.41 13.57 -6.56
CA ARG A 126 -4.89 13.50 -7.95
C ARG A 126 -4.88 12.07 -8.48
N MET A 127 -3.76 11.36 -8.32
CA MET A 127 -3.60 10.00 -8.85
C MET A 127 -4.50 8.97 -8.15
N LEU A 128 -4.74 9.14 -6.85
CA LEU A 128 -5.66 8.30 -6.08
C LEU A 128 -7.14 8.67 -6.28
N GLY A 129 -7.45 9.73 -7.04
CA GLY A 129 -8.82 10.18 -7.26
C GLY A 129 -9.49 10.68 -5.97
N ALA A 130 -8.72 11.32 -5.09
CA ALA A 130 -9.24 11.84 -3.83
C ALA A 130 -10.38 12.84 -4.06
N THR A 131 -11.49 12.63 -3.37
CA THR A 131 -12.66 13.52 -3.41
C THR A 131 -13.10 13.86 -1.99
N ARG A 132 -13.80 14.99 -1.83
CA ARG A 132 -14.39 15.37 -0.55
C ARG A 132 -15.52 14.38 -0.25
N ASN A 133 -15.55 13.87 0.98
CA ASN A 133 -16.66 13.07 1.45
C ASN A 133 -17.92 13.97 1.48
N PRO A 134 -19.02 13.60 0.79
CA PRO A 134 -20.22 14.44 0.73
C PRO A 134 -20.93 14.61 2.08
N ARG A 135 -20.54 13.83 3.10
CA ARG A 135 -21.11 13.88 4.46
C ARG A 135 -20.27 14.71 5.44
N THR A 136 -19.25 15.44 4.97
CA THR A 136 -18.36 16.31 5.77
C THR A 136 -18.18 17.68 5.12
#